data_AF-A0A7W6FIL6-F1
#
_entry.id   AF-A0A7W6FIL6-F1
#
_cell.length_a   1.000
_cell.length_b   1.000
_cell.length_c   1.000
_cell.angle_alpha   90.00
_cell.angle_beta   90.00
_cell.angle_gamma   90.00
#
_symmetry.space_group_name_H-M   'P 1'
#
loop_
_entity.id
_entity.type
_entity.pdbx_description
1 polymer ?
#
loop_
_entity_poly.entity_id
_entity_poly.type
_entity_poly.pdbx_seq_one_letter_code
_entity_poly.pdbx_strand_id
1 'polypeptide(L)'
;MSSTSEKPYLTSSDLDMLQGVLDDAGYDAKILIDNERVFNVAAILLIRLFQEGVTSPAMLARALEYHFGKSKTPPKAVTPVFNRYAIQGLPRERRVAS
;
A
#
# COMPACT_ATOMS: atom_id res chain seq x y z
N MET A 1 -24.74 34.74 2.27
CA MET A 1 -23.61 34.40 1.39
C MET A 1 -23.62 32.90 1.21
N SER A 2 -23.94 32.40 0.02
CA SER A 2 -23.87 30.97 -0.28
C SER A 2 -22.59 30.74 -1.07
N SER A 3 -21.57 30.18 -0.42
CA SER A 3 -20.40 29.68 -1.13
C SER A 3 -20.81 28.36 -1.81
N THR A 4 -21.15 28.42 -3.08
CA THR A 4 -21.22 27.24 -3.93
C THR A 4 -19.80 26.73 -4.09
N SER A 5 -19.37 25.82 -3.20
CA SER A 5 -18.17 25.03 -3.41
C SER A 5 -18.42 24.20 -4.66
N GLU A 6 -17.93 24.69 -5.81
CA GLU A 6 -17.79 23.90 -7.02
C GLU A 6 -16.84 22.76 -6.66
N LYS A 7 -17.42 21.61 -6.30
CA LYS A 7 -16.63 20.39 -6.16
C LYS A 7 -16.03 20.13 -7.54
N PRO A 8 -14.70 20.03 -7.67
CA PRO A 8 -14.10 19.74 -8.96
C PRO A 8 -14.67 18.41 -9.45
N TYR A 9 -15.31 18.48 -10.62
CA TYR A 9 -15.83 17.30 -11.28
C TYR A 9 -14.64 16.40 -11.63
N LEU A 10 -14.66 15.15 -11.15
CA LEU A 10 -13.62 14.18 -11.49
C LEU A 10 -13.74 13.86 -12.97
N THR A 11 -12.67 14.11 -13.72
CA THR A 11 -12.58 13.69 -15.12
C THR A 11 -12.23 12.20 -15.19
N SER A 12 -12.45 11.57 -16.35
CA SER A 12 -12.02 10.17 -16.55
C SER A 12 -10.52 9.98 -16.29
N SER A 13 -9.70 10.96 -16.67
CA SER A 13 -8.25 10.91 -16.45
C SER A 13 -7.89 10.96 -14.97
N ASP A 14 -8.64 11.73 -14.17
CA ASP A 14 -8.41 11.79 -12.73
C ASP A 14 -8.78 10.46 -12.07
N LEU A 15 -9.88 9.84 -12.52
CA LEU A 15 -10.29 8.54 -12.00
C LEU A 15 -9.27 7.44 -12.32
N ASP A 16 -8.71 7.43 -13.54
CA ASP A 16 -7.65 6.49 -13.91
C ASP A 16 -6.39 6.69 -13.04
N MET A 17 -6.03 7.94 -12.75
CA MET A 17 -4.92 8.24 -11.85
C MET A 17 -5.22 7.77 -10.41
N LEU A 18 -6.41 8.04 -9.87
CA LEU A 18 -6.80 7.61 -8.52
C LEU A 18 -6.85 6.08 -8.42
N GLN A 19 -7.30 5.40 -9.48
CA GLN A 19 -7.29 3.94 -9.58
C GLN A 19 -5.85 3.41 -9.58
N GLY A 20 -4.95 4.00 -10.36
CA GLY A 20 -3.53 3.62 -10.37
C GLY A 20 -2.87 3.76 -8.99
N VAL A 21 -3.21 4.81 -8.23
CA VAL A 21 -2.71 4.99 -6.85
C VAL A 21 -3.22 3.88 -5.91
N LEU A 22 -4.46 3.41 -6.08
CA LEU A 22 -5.01 2.31 -5.29
C LEU A 22 -4.31 0.99 -5.64
N ASP A 23 -4.13 0.72 -6.93
CA ASP A 23 -3.48 -0.49 -7.42
C ASP A 23 -2.02 -0.57 -6.95
N ASP A 24 -1.27 0.53 -7.07
CA ASP A 24 0.12 0.64 -6.61
C ASP A 24 0.26 0.44 -5.10
N ALA A 25 -0.73 0.89 -4.34
CA ALA A 25 -0.78 0.70 -2.88
C ALA A 25 -1.28 -0.70 -2.47
N GLY A 26 -1.72 -1.52 -3.43
CA GLY A 26 -2.17 -2.90 -3.22
C GLY A 26 -3.63 -3.02 -2.78
N TYR A 27 -4.46 -2.01 -3.05
CA TYR A 27 -5.89 -2.06 -2.76
C TYR A 27 -6.64 -2.63 -3.96
N ASP A 28 -7.33 -3.77 -3.76
CA ASP A 28 -8.29 -4.31 -4.74
C ASP A 28 -9.61 -3.53 -4.66
N ALA A 29 -9.57 -2.28 -5.11
CA ALA A 29 -10.65 -1.31 -5.01
C ALA A 29 -10.93 -0.74 -6.39
N LYS A 30 -12.15 -0.86 -6.90
CA LYS A 30 -12.53 -0.20 -8.16
C LYS A 30 -13.31 1.08 -7.88
N ILE A 31 -12.85 2.19 -8.45
CA ILE A 31 -13.61 3.45 -8.43
C ILE A 31 -14.70 3.38 -9.51
N LEU A 32 -15.85 2.83 -9.16
CA LEU A 32 -17.02 2.79 -10.04
C LEU A 32 -17.85 4.06 -9.88
N ILE A 33 -18.10 4.76 -10.99
CA ILE A 33 -18.94 5.96 -11.03
C ILE A 33 -20.44 5.60 -10.95
N ASP A 34 -20.81 4.38 -11.38
CA ASP A 34 -22.20 3.96 -11.48
C ASP A 34 -22.62 3.09 -10.29
N ASN A 35 -23.31 3.72 -9.33
CA ASN A 35 -24.30 3.22 -8.36
C ASN A 35 -24.16 1.87 -7.62
N GLU A 36 -23.19 1.03 -7.91
CA GLU A 36 -22.93 -0.22 -7.18
C GLU A 36 -21.93 0.05 -6.05
N ARG A 37 -22.54 0.27 -4.90
CA ARG A 37 -21.97 0.72 -3.63
C ARG A 37 -21.03 -0.33 -3.01
N VAL A 38 -19.86 -0.52 -3.60
CA VAL A 38 -18.69 -1.06 -2.90
C VAL A 38 -17.70 0.08 -2.75
N PHE A 39 -18.05 1.04 -1.89
CA PHE A 39 -17.14 2.15 -1.62
C PHE A 39 -16.01 1.66 -0.72
N ASN A 40 -14.88 1.32 -1.33
CA ASN A 40 -13.67 1.13 -0.56
C ASN A 40 -13.34 2.45 0.16
N VAL A 41 -13.08 2.37 1.47
CA VAL A 41 -12.78 3.54 2.30
C VAL A 41 -11.54 4.29 1.80
N ALA A 42 -10.56 3.57 1.22
CA ALA A 42 -9.39 4.15 0.58
C ALA A 42 -9.76 5.00 -0.64
N ALA A 43 -10.66 4.50 -1.50
CA ALA A 43 -11.15 5.24 -2.66
C ALA A 43 -11.91 6.51 -2.26
N ILE A 44 -12.74 6.44 -1.21
CA ILE A 44 -13.45 7.63 -0.68
C ILE A 44 -12.44 8.67 -0.17
N LEU A 45 -11.42 8.24 0.57
CA LEU A 45 -10.38 9.13 1.07
C LEU A 45 -9.67 9.85 -0.08
N LEU A 46 -9.26 9.10 -1.12
CA LEU A 46 -8.60 9.66 -2.29
C LEU A 46 -9.44 10.69 -3.02
N ILE A 47 -10.72 10.41 -3.24
CA ILE A 47 -11.66 11.34 -3.86
C ILE A 47 -11.79 12.63 -3.04
N ARG A 48 -11.87 12.52 -1.71
CA ARG A 48 -11.93 13.69 -0.82
C ARG A 48 -10.66 14.52 -0.90
N LEU A 49 -9.49 13.88 -0.78
CA LEU A 49 -8.20 14.56 -0.85
C LEU A 49 -7.99 15.26 -2.20
N PHE A 50 -8.43 14.62 -3.29
CA PHE A 50 -8.39 15.22 -4.62
C PHE A 50 -9.29 16.45 -4.72
N GLN A 51 -10.51 16.37 -4.17
CA GLN A 51 -11.43 17.51 -4.09
C GLN A 51 -10.91 18.64 -3.18
N GLU A 52 -10.08 18.33 -2.19
CA GLU A 52 -9.38 19.30 -1.34
C GLU A 52 -8.14 19.90 -2.04
N GLY A 53 -7.79 19.43 -3.24
CA GLY A 53 -6.71 19.97 -4.07
C GLY A 53 -5.42 19.15 -4.07
N VAL A 54 -5.40 17.97 -3.44
CA VAL A 54 -4.25 17.05 -3.49
C VAL A 54 -4.31 16.25 -4.78
N THR A 55 -3.67 16.76 -5.83
CA THR A 55 -3.68 16.13 -7.17
C THR A 55 -2.43 15.31 -7.47
N SER A 56 -1.42 15.35 -6.61
CA SER A 56 -0.17 14.59 -6.81
C SER A 56 -0.36 13.11 -6.42
N PRO A 57 -0.11 12.15 -7.33
CA PRO A 57 -0.23 10.71 -7.03
C PRO A 57 0.64 10.27 -5.84
N ALA A 58 1.87 10.80 -5.74
CA ALA A 58 2.78 10.46 -4.65
C ALA A 58 2.28 10.96 -3.27
N MET A 59 1.61 12.12 -3.25
CA MET A 59 1.00 12.64 -2.03
C MET A 59 -0.22 11.82 -1.62
N LEU A 60 -1.03 11.41 -2.60
CA LEU A 60 -2.18 10.55 -2.38
C LEU A 60 -1.78 9.16 -1.85
N ALA A 61 -0.73 8.56 -2.41
CA ALA A 61 -0.16 7.31 -1.89
C ALA A 61 0.35 7.46 -0.45
N ARG A 62 1.06 8.57 -0.15
CA ARG A 62 1.49 8.87 1.23
C ARG A 62 0.31 9.07 2.18
N ALA A 63 -0.76 9.70 1.72
CA ALA A 63 -1.96 9.87 2.54
C ALA A 63 -2.61 8.51 2.83
N LEU A 64 -2.66 7.59 1.86
CA LEU A 64 -3.09 6.21 2.11
C LEU A 64 -2.23 5.52 3.17
N GLU A 65 -0.91 5.60 3.06
CA GLU A 65 0.01 5.05 4.07
C GLU A 65 -0.19 5.68 5.45
N TYR A 66 -0.46 6.99 5.50
CA TYR A 66 -0.68 7.71 6.75
C TYR A 66 -2.01 7.31 7.42
N HIS A 67 -3.08 7.18 6.63
CA HIS A 67 -4.42 6.91 7.14
C HIS A 67 -4.66 5.42 7.44
N PHE A 68 -4.15 4.51 6.62
CA PHE A 68 -4.40 3.07 6.75
C PHE A 68 -3.17 2.28 7.23
N GLY A 69 -2.02 2.94 7.35
CA GLY A 69 -0.74 2.30 7.59
C GLY A 69 -0.11 1.80 6.29
N LYS A 70 1.17 1.41 6.37
CA LYS A 70 1.86 0.80 5.23
C LYS A 70 1.30 -0.60 4.99
N SER A 71 0.93 -0.89 3.74
CA SER A 71 0.77 -2.27 3.31
C SER A 71 2.09 -2.97 3.61
N LYS A 72 2.03 -4.01 4.46
CA LYS A 72 3.23 -4.72 4.91
C LYS A 72 3.88 -5.30 3.66
N THR A 73 4.95 -4.67 3.18
CA THR A 73 5.88 -5.36 2.28
C THR A 73 6.23 -6.67 2.97
N PRO A 74 6.06 -7.82 2.29
CA PRO A 74 6.36 -9.09 2.92
C PRO A 74 7.79 -8.99 3.45
N PRO A 75 8.02 -9.25 4.75
CA PRO A 75 9.34 -9.12 5.32
C PRO A 75 10.29 -9.93 4.45
N LYS A 76 11.33 -9.27 3.93
CA LYS A 76 12.35 -9.89 3.09
C LYS A 76 12.71 -11.21 3.76
N ALA A 77 12.52 -12.33 3.08
CA ALA A 77 12.74 -13.64 3.65
C ALA A 77 14.18 -13.67 4.20
N VAL A 78 14.30 -13.58 5.52
CA VAL A 78 15.57 -13.75 6.19
C VAL A 78 15.80 -15.24 6.08
N THR A 79 16.54 -15.69 5.07
CA THR A 79 17.05 -17.05 5.06
C THR A 79 17.92 -17.17 6.31
N PRO A 80 17.51 -17.94 7.32
CA PRO A 80 18.37 -18.18 8.45
C PRO A 80 19.62 -18.89 7.90
N VAL A 81 20.79 -18.31 8.12
CA VAL A 81 22.06 -18.99 7.87
C VAL A 81 22.20 -20.05 8.96
N PHE A 82 21.48 -21.16 8.82
CA PHE A 82 21.64 -22.30 9.70
C PHE A 82 22.99 -22.93 9.42
N ASN A 83 23.95 -22.69 10.32
CA ASN A 83 25.18 -23.44 10.32
C ASN A 83 24.85 -24.90 10.64
N ARG A 84 25.00 -25.80 9.65
CA ARG A 84 24.66 -27.23 9.77
C ARG A 84 25.32 -27.90 10.99
N TYR A 85 26.49 -27.41 11.40
CA TYR A 85 27.21 -27.90 12.58
C TYR A 85 26.61 -27.44 13.91
N ALA A 86 25.80 -26.39 13.93
CA ALA A 86 25.06 -25.97 15.12
C ALA A 86 23.85 -26.88 15.42
N ILE A 87 23.29 -27.55 14.39
CA ILE A 87 22.16 -28.47 14.53
C ILE A 87 22.65 -29.91 14.70
N GLN A 88 23.64 -30.34 13.91
CA GLN A 88 24.09 -31.74 13.86
C GLN A 88 25.23 -32.06 14.84
N GLY A 89 25.76 -31.05 15.54
CA GLY A 89 26.97 -31.18 16.35
C GLY A 89 28.25 -31.20 15.51
N LEU A 90 29.38 -31.08 16.20
CA LEU A 90 30.70 -31.05 15.56
C LEU A 90 31.10 -32.45 15.05
N PRO A 91 31.71 -32.56 13.84
CA PRO A 91 32.23 -33.81 13.32
C PRO A 91 33.26 -34.44 14.27
N ARG A 92 33.20 -35.78 14.38
CA ARG A 92 33.98 -36.58 15.33
C ARG A 92 35.51 -36.45 15.15
N GLU A 93 35.95 -35.96 14.00
CA GLU A 93 37.35 -35.80 13.62
C GLU A 93 38.11 -34.73 14.41
N ARG A 94 37.41 -33.82 15.10
CA ARG A 94 38.02 -32.82 16.00
C ARG A 94 38.14 -33.26 17.47
N ARG A 95 37.78 -34.49 17.82
CA ARG A 95 37.92 -34.99 19.22
C ARG A 95 39.28 -35.59 19.55
N VAL A 96 40.26 -35.53 18.65
CA VAL A 96 41.60 -36.08 18.89
C VAL A 96 42.63 -34.94 18.77
N ALA A 97 42.65 -34.09 19.79
CA ALA A 97 43.75 -33.18 20.07
C ALA A 97 43.79 -32.96 21.59
N SER A 98 44.35 -33.95 22.28
CA SER A 98 44.87 -33.86 23.65
C SER A 98 45.87 -34.98 23.84
#